data_AF-A0A8C5RCH0-F1
#
_entry.id   AF-A0A8C5RCH0-F1
#
_cell.length_a   1.000
_cell.length_b   1.000
_cell.length_c   1.000
_cell.angle_alpha   90.00
_cell.angle_beta   90.00
_cell.angle_gamma   90.00
#
_symmetry.space_group_name_H-M   'P 1'
#
loop_
_entity.id
_entity.type
_entity.pdbx_description
1 polymer ?
#
loop_
_entity_poly.entity_id
_entity_poly.type
_entity_poly.pdbx_seq_one_letter_code
_entity_poly.pdbx_strand_id
1 'polypeptide(L)'
;DDRQFLGEVSKECQVIFRWWKISLRSEYREARPGELKESHEDFLDNPSLQIQIAIVFGASTLEHIFNLCRGNFDFLVRLPDTLLLYIMSYLDLEDIARLSQVSHRFETVKMILKCVSF
;
A
#
# COMPACT_ATOMS: atom_id res chain seq x y z
N ASP A 1 -13.62 -3.92 23.26
CA ASP A 1 -12.45 -4.78 22.98
C ASP A 1 -11.76 -4.09 21.82
N ASP A 2 -11.03 -3.02 22.16
CA ASP A 2 -10.80 -1.91 21.24
C ASP A 2 -9.35 -1.95 20.78
N ARG A 3 -9.06 -2.83 19.82
CA ARG A 3 -7.77 -2.85 19.13
C ARG A 3 -7.92 -2.00 17.88
N GLN A 4 -7.21 -0.88 17.81
CA GLN A 4 -7.02 -0.17 16.55
C GLN A 4 -5.68 -0.58 15.97
N PHE A 5 -5.68 -0.74 14.65
CA PHE A 5 -4.60 -1.35 13.89
C PHE A 5 -4.02 -0.33 12.92
N LEU A 6 -2.70 -0.19 12.92
CA LEU A 6 -1.96 0.62 11.97
C LEU A 6 -0.84 -0.27 11.44
N GLY A 7 -0.96 -0.69 10.18
CA GLY A 7 0.01 -1.57 9.51
C GLY A 7 1.03 -0.75 8.71
N GLU A 8 2.31 -1.05 8.89
CA GLU A 8 3.40 -0.51 8.08
C GLU A 8 4.19 -1.69 7.50
N VAL A 9 4.37 -1.72 6.17
CA VAL A 9 5.16 -2.75 5.48
C VAL A 9 6.58 -2.20 5.30
N SER A 10 7.57 -2.82 5.96
CA SER A 10 8.98 -2.41 5.94
C SER A 10 9.72 -2.97 4.71
N LYS A 11 10.82 -2.32 4.31
CA LYS A 11 11.66 -2.60 3.11
C LYS A 11 12.56 -3.85 3.20
N GLU A 12 12.57 -4.54 4.33
CA GLU A 12 13.19 -5.87 4.44
C GLU A 12 12.12 -6.91 4.06
N CYS A 13 12.46 -8.03 3.41
CA CYS A 13 11.53 -9.04 2.85
C CYS A 13 10.63 -9.74 3.91
N GLN A 14 9.89 -8.96 4.68
CA GLN A 14 9.15 -9.34 5.85
C GLN A 14 7.85 -8.55 5.93
N VAL A 15 6.78 -9.27 6.24
CA VAL A 15 5.51 -8.67 6.65
C VAL A 15 5.55 -8.47 8.16
N ILE A 16 5.38 -7.24 8.60
CA ILE A 16 5.37 -6.87 10.01
C ILE A 16 3.96 -6.44 10.39
N PHE A 17 3.28 -7.27 11.19
CA PHE A 17 1.96 -6.95 11.73
C PHE A 17 2.10 -6.44 13.17
N ARG A 18 1.88 -5.13 13.37
CA ARG A 18 1.96 -4.47 14.67
C ARG A 18 0.58 -4.08 15.18
N TRP A 19 0.34 -4.24 16.47
CA TRP A 19 -0.90 -3.81 17.11
C TRP A 19 -0.66 -3.20 18.48
N TRP A 20 -1.52 -2.25 18.85
CA TRP A 20 -1.51 -1.59 20.15
C TRP A 20 -2.71 -2.03 20.98
N LYS A 21 -2.47 -2.22 22.28
CA LYS A 21 -3.56 -2.42 23.24
C LYS A 21 -4.01 -1.04 23.73
N ILE A 22 -5.19 -0.60 23.30
CA ILE A 22 -5.78 0.64 23.81
C ILE A 22 -6.47 0.31 25.13
N SER A 23 -6.08 1.00 26.20
CA SER A 23 -6.66 0.83 27.53
C SER A 23 -6.57 2.14 28.31
N LEU A 24 -7.60 2.44 29.08
CA LEU A 24 -7.62 3.59 29.99
C LEU A 24 -6.80 3.34 31.28
N ARG A 25 -6.39 2.10 31.54
CA ARG A 25 -5.62 1.74 32.73
C ARG A 25 -4.18 2.21 32.58
N SER A 26 -3.64 2.85 33.62
CA SER A 26 -2.30 3.46 33.60
C SER A 26 -1.19 2.46 33.32
N GLU A 27 -1.35 1.20 33.70
CA GLU A 27 -0.39 0.10 33.48
C GLU A 27 -0.07 -0.12 31.98
N TYR A 28 -0.95 0.29 31.08
CA TYR A 28 -0.78 0.10 29.64
C TYR A 28 -0.38 1.38 28.89
N ARG A 29 -0.19 2.53 29.57
CA ARG A 29 0.22 3.78 28.90
C ARG A 29 1.59 3.68 28.22
N GLU A 30 2.50 2.91 28.81
CA GLU A 30 3.86 2.69 28.28
C GLU A 30 4.02 1.29 27.67
N ALA A 31 2.91 0.59 27.40
CA ALA A 31 2.97 -0.75 26.83
C ALA A 31 3.46 -0.67 25.38
N ARG A 32 4.53 -1.41 25.09
CA ARG A 32 5.03 -1.58 23.73
C ARG A 32 4.00 -2.31 22.86
N PRO A 33 4.00 -2.07 21.53
CA PRO A 33 3.09 -2.77 20.65
C PRO A 33 3.44 -4.25 20.62
N GLY A 34 2.41 -5.07 20.42
CA GLY A 34 2.62 -6.43 19.97
C GLY A 34 3.09 -6.41 18.51
N GLU A 35 3.95 -7.35 18.16
CA GLU A 35 4.51 -7.47 16.82
C GLU A 35 4.59 -8.94 16.42
N LEU A 36 4.14 -9.24 15.20
CA LEU A 36 4.39 -10.48 14.48
C LEU A 36 5.19 -10.15 13.22
N LYS A 37 6.30 -10.85 13.01
CA LYS A 37 7.15 -10.72 11.82
C LYS A 37 7.16 -12.05 11.10
N GLU A 38 6.86 -12.02 9.81
CA GLU A 38 6.94 -13.17 8.92
C GLU A 38 7.75 -12.82 7.69
N SER A 39 8.46 -13.79 7.12
CA SER A 39 9.00 -13.61 5.76
C SER A 39 7.85 -13.51 4.76
N HIS A 40 8.12 -13.06 3.53
CA HIS A 40 7.11 -13.08 2.48
C HIS A 40 6.57 -14.49 2.21
N GLU A 41 7.42 -15.52 2.23
CA GLU A 41 7.03 -16.91 2.01
C GLU A 41 6.14 -17.42 3.15
N ASP A 42 6.57 -17.21 4.39
CA ASP A 42 5.78 -17.61 5.57
C ASP A 42 4.41 -16.92 5.60
N PHE A 43 4.35 -15.63 5.22
CA PHE A 43 3.09 -14.90 5.13
C PHE A 43 2.14 -15.49 4.09
N LEU A 44 2.66 -15.89 2.92
CA LEU A 44 1.85 -16.49 1.85
C LEU A 44 1.23 -17.82 2.29
N ASP A 45 1.89 -18.54 3.20
CA ASP A 45 1.42 -19.81 3.76
C ASP A 45 0.63 -19.67 5.07
N ASN A 46 0.41 -18.44 5.57
CA ASN A 46 -0.34 -18.17 6.80
C ASN A 46 -1.76 -17.61 6.55
N PRO A 47 -2.78 -18.48 6.32
CA PRO A 47 -4.15 -18.02 6.08
C PRO A 47 -4.77 -17.31 7.29
N SER A 48 -4.31 -17.61 8.51
CA SER A 48 -4.85 -16.99 9.72
C SER A 48 -4.49 -15.51 9.81
N LEU A 49 -3.24 -15.15 9.49
CA LEU A 49 -2.81 -13.75 9.45
C LEU A 49 -3.45 -13.00 8.28
N GLN A 50 -3.56 -13.64 7.11
CA GLN A 50 -4.23 -13.08 5.94
C GLN A 50 -5.69 -12.71 6.26
N ILE A 51 -6.44 -13.60 6.92
CA ILE A 51 -7.83 -13.34 7.34
C ILE A 51 -7.88 -12.15 8.31
N GLN A 52 -6.98 -12.08 9.30
CA GLN A 52 -6.95 -10.95 10.24
C GLN A 52 -6.69 -9.62 9.53
N ILE A 53 -5.72 -9.59 8.60
CA ILE A 53 -5.42 -8.40 7.80
C ILE A 53 -6.63 -7.99 6.97
N ALA A 54 -7.33 -8.92 6.31
CA ALA A 54 -8.52 -8.61 5.54
C ALA A 54 -9.66 -8.05 6.40
N ILE A 55 -9.89 -8.62 7.60
CA ILE A 55 -10.93 -8.14 8.52
C ILE A 55 -10.63 -6.72 8.99
N VAL A 56 -9.36 -6.43 9.27
CA VAL A 56 -8.93 -5.18 9.88
C VAL A 56 -8.74 -4.06 8.86
N PHE A 57 -8.06 -4.35 7.75
CA PHE A 57 -7.62 -3.37 6.75
C PHE A 57 -8.35 -3.49 5.41
N GLY A 58 -9.22 -4.49 5.25
CA GLY A 58 -9.96 -4.74 4.02
C GLY A 58 -9.20 -5.59 2.99
N ALA A 59 -9.97 -6.13 2.04
CA ALA A 59 -9.47 -7.02 0.99
C ALA A 59 -8.45 -6.34 0.07
N SER A 60 -8.61 -5.05 -0.23
CA SER A 60 -7.69 -4.29 -1.09
C SER A 60 -6.29 -4.19 -0.48
N THR A 61 -6.20 -4.03 0.84
CA THR A 61 -4.92 -3.98 1.56
C THR A 61 -4.26 -5.36 1.55
N LEU A 62 -5.04 -6.42 1.77
CA LEU A 62 -4.53 -7.78 1.70
C LEU A 62 -4.00 -8.12 0.30
N GLU A 63 -4.74 -7.79 -0.75
CA GLU A 63 -4.30 -7.97 -2.14
C GLU A 63 -3.02 -7.18 -2.44
N HIS A 64 -2.92 -5.96 -1.94
CA HIS A 64 -1.70 -5.17 -2.05
C HIS A 64 -0.50 -5.87 -1.40
N ILE A 65 -0.65 -6.39 -0.17
CA ILE A 65 0.41 -7.12 0.53
C ILE A 65 0.78 -8.40 -0.23
N PHE A 66 -0.19 -9.15 -0.77
CA PHE A 66 0.08 -10.31 -1.63
C PHE A 66 0.95 -9.96 -2.83
N ASN A 67 0.62 -8.87 -3.51
CA ASN A 67 1.38 -8.41 -4.66
C ASN A 67 2.81 -8.02 -4.25
N LEU A 68 2.99 -7.32 -3.13
CA LEU A 68 4.32 -7.02 -2.58
C LEU A 68 5.12 -8.30 -2.27
N CYS A 69 4.51 -9.28 -1.60
CA CYS A 69 5.17 -10.54 -1.26
C CYS A 69 5.59 -11.35 -2.49
N ARG A 70 4.82 -11.25 -3.58
CA ARG A 70 5.10 -11.91 -4.88
C ARG A 70 6.05 -11.12 -5.78
N GLY A 71 6.49 -9.93 -5.37
CA GLY A 71 7.36 -9.06 -6.17
C GLY A 71 6.62 -8.26 -7.26
N ASN A 72 5.30 -8.21 -7.21
CA ASN A 72 4.46 -7.42 -8.12
C ASN A 72 4.22 -6.03 -7.52
N PHE A 73 4.92 -5.01 -8.02
CA PHE A 73 4.89 -3.68 -7.42
C PHE A 73 4.16 -2.63 -8.27
N ASP A 74 2.92 -2.30 -7.91
CA ASP A 74 2.18 -1.20 -8.59
C ASP A 74 2.37 0.17 -7.91
N PHE A 75 3.62 0.61 -7.71
CA PHE A 75 3.92 1.86 -7.00
C PHE A 75 3.24 3.08 -7.62
N LEU A 76 3.34 3.20 -8.95
CA LEU A 76 2.79 4.31 -9.70
C LEU A 76 1.26 4.43 -9.54
N VAL A 77 0.56 3.29 -9.58
CA VAL A 77 -0.91 3.28 -9.46
C VAL A 77 -1.38 3.62 -8.05
N ARG A 78 -0.48 3.71 -7.04
CA ARG A 78 -0.82 4.07 -5.66
C ARG A 78 -0.35 5.46 -5.25
N LEU A 79 0.41 6.15 -6.10
CA LEU A 79 0.86 7.51 -5.81
C LEU A 79 -0.32 8.50 -5.74
N PRO A 80 -0.28 9.52 -4.88
CA PRO A 80 -1.20 10.65 -4.95
C PRO A 80 -1.16 11.32 -6.32
N ASP A 81 -2.30 11.84 -6.78
CA ASP A 81 -2.39 12.47 -8.12
C ASP A 81 -1.44 13.66 -8.28
N THR A 82 -1.18 14.41 -7.21
CA THR A 82 -0.23 15.52 -7.21
C THR A 82 1.21 15.06 -7.52
N LEU A 83 1.65 13.95 -6.94
CA LEU A 83 2.97 13.39 -7.22
C LEU A 83 3.03 12.76 -8.61
N LEU A 84 1.94 12.14 -9.06
CA LEU A 84 1.85 11.62 -10.42
C LEU A 84 1.95 12.74 -11.46
N LEU A 85 1.20 13.83 -11.29
CA LEU A 85 1.27 15.01 -12.15
C LEU A 85 2.66 15.65 -12.12
N TYR A 86 3.28 15.72 -10.94
CA TYR A 86 4.65 16.21 -10.79
C TYR A 86 5.64 15.35 -11.60
N ILE A 87 5.60 14.02 -11.47
CA ILE A 87 6.44 13.11 -12.26
C ILE A 87 6.18 13.30 -13.76
N MET A 88 4.91 13.34 -14.18
CA MET A 88 4.53 13.54 -15.58
C MET A 88 5.00 14.87 -16.16
N SER A 89 5.14 15.92 -15.34
CA SER A 89 5.64 17.23 -15.82
C SER A 89 7.09 17.20 -16.30
N TYR A 90 7.85 16.15 -15.93
CA TYR A 90 9.23 15.93 -16.38
C TYR A 90 9.33 14.93 -17.55
N LEU A 91 8.21 14.42 -18.05
CA LEU A 91 8.18 13.45 -19.14
C LEU A 91 7.75 14.13 -20.43
N ASP A 92 8.34 13.70 -21.54
CA ASP A 92 7.91 14.12 -22.86
C ASP A 92 6.56 13.50 -23.23
N LEU A 93 5.85 14.14 -24.17
CA LEU A 93 4.52 13.69 -24.62
C LEU A 93 4.50 12.24 -25.11
N GLU A 94 5.61 11.78 -25.70
CA GLU A 94 5.75 10.39 -26.15
C GLU A 94 5.76 9.41 -24.96
N ASP A 95 6.50 9.73 -23.91
CA ASP A 95 6.59 8.88 -22.71
C ASP A 95 5.28 8.86 -21.93
N ILE A 96 4.58 10.01 -21.87
CA ILE A 96 3.23 10.09 -21.31
C ILE A 96 2.26 9.22 -22.13
N ALA A 97 2.36 9.25 -23.46
CA ALA A 97 1.54 8.41 -24.33
C ALA A 97 1.82 6.91 -24.13
N ARG A 98 3.08 6.51 -23.96
CA ARG A 98 3.46 5.12 -23.65
C ARG A 98 2.98 4.69 -22.26
N LEU A 99 3.15 5.55 -21.24
CA LEU A 99 2.65 5.29 -19.88
C LEU A 99 1.13 5.13 -19.84
N SER A 100 0.39 5.88 -20.65
CA SER A 100 -1.07 5.75 -20.75
C SER A 100 -1.54 4.39 -21.28
N GLN A 101 -0.68 3.64 -21.96
CA GLN A 101 -1.02 2.31 -22.50
C GLN A 101 -0.82 1.18 -21.48
N VAL A 102 -0.02 1.40 -20.43
CA VAL A 102 0.30 0.37 -19.44
C VAL A 102 -0.60 0.42 -18.21
N SER A 103 -1.35 1.51 -18.01
CA SER A 103 -2.28 1.61 -16.88
C SER A 103 -3.40 2.62 -17.11
N HIS A 104 -4.63 2.19 -16.84
CA HIS A 104 -5.86 3.00 -16.93
C HIS A 104 -5.80 4.26 -16.07
N ARG A 105 -5.02 4.27 -14.98
CA ARG A 105 -4.85 5.46 -14.13
C ARG A 105 -4.16 6.61 -14.88
N PHE A 106 -3.27 6.29 -15.83
CA PHE A 106 -2.59 7.28 -16.66
C PHE A 106 -3.38 7.65 -17.92
N GLU A 107 -4.39 6.86 -18.29
CA GLU A 107 -5.31 7.18 -19.39
C GLU A 107 -6.15 8.42 -19.08
N THR A 108 -6.63 8.56 -17.83
CA THR A 108 -7.33 9.76 -17.36
C THR A 108 -6.44 11.01 -17.41
N VAL A 109 -5.15 10.87 -17.09
CA VAL A 109 -4.22 12.03 -17.06
C VAL A 109 -3.83 12.49 -18.47
N LYS A 110 -3.74 11.56 -19.43
CA LYS A 110 -3.61 11.90 -20.85
C LYS A 110 -4.75 12.80 -21.36
N MET A 111 -5.97 12.60 -20.86
CA MET A 111 -7.11 13.46 -21.22
C MET A 111 -6.98 14.88 -20.64
N ILE A 112 -6.42 15.01 -19.43
CA ILE A 112 -6.17 16.31 -18.79
C ILE A 112 -5.10 17.09 -19.54
N LEU A 113 -3.97 16.46 -19.89
CA LEU A 113 -2.89 17.14 -20.62
C LEU A 113 -3.30 17.56 -22.04
N LYS A 114 -4.12 16.76 -22.73
CA LYS A 114 -4.72 17.16 -24.01
C LYS A 114 -5.57 18.44 -23.91
N CYS A 115 -6.20 18.70 -22.78
CA CYS A 115 -7.05 19.89 -22.58
C CYS A 115 -6.25 21.15 -22.19
N VAL A 116 -5.02 21.00 -21.68
CA VAL A 116 -4.16 22.12 -21.25
C VAL A 116 -3.17 22.53 -22.35
N SER A 117 -2.95 21.69 -23.35
CA SER A 117 -2.10 21.98 -24.52
C SER A 117 -2.85 22.63 -25.71
N PHE A 118 -4.07 23.15 -25.51
CA PHE A 118 -4.82 23.95 -26.49
C PHE A 118 -5.11 25.36 -25.98
#